data_AF-A0A355A6V9-F1
#
_entry.id   AF-A0A355A6V9-F1
#
_cell.length_a   1.000
_cell.length_b   1.000
_cell.length_c   1.000
_cell.angle_alpha   90.00
_cell.angle_beta   90.00
_cell.angle_gamma   90.00
#
_symmetry.space_group_name_H-M   'P 1'
#
loop_
_entity.id
_entity.type
_entity.pdbx_description
1 polymer ?
#
loop_
_entity_poly.entity_id
_entity_poly.type
_entity_poly.pdbx_seq_one_letter_code
_entity_poly.pdbx_strand_id
1 'polypeptide(L)'
;MKVKLYRNSEELGKEAAKYSATVLNKAIIEKGKARLLLSTGASQFDTLKALVKENVDWSKVEMFHLDEYVNLPPTHPASFCRYLKERFTSQVKLKATYFVKGEGDLDKHIKELSNQIRKEPIDLALVGI
;
A
#
# COMPACT_ATOMS: atom_id res chain seq x y z
N MET A 1 4.83 -15.06 15.86
CA MET A 1 5.00 -13.60 15.64
C MET A 1 6.47 -13.25 15.79
N LYS A 2 7.08 -12.50 14.85
CA LYS A 2 8.48 -12.04 14.95
C LYS A 2 8.47 -10.54 15.18
N VAL A 3 9.10 -10.09 16.27
CA VAL A 3 9.20 -8.66 16.62
C VAL A 3 10.64 -8.20 16.37
N LYS A 4 10.80 -7.02 15.79
CA LYS A 4 12.10 -6.36 15.61
C LYS A 4 12.03 -4.96 16.19
N LEU A 5 13.08 -4.58 16.92
CA LEU A 5 13.21 -3.27 17.55
C LEU A 5 14.32 -2.50 16.83
N TYR A 6 14.05 -1.23 16.58
CA TYR A 6 14.97 -0.30 15.90
C TYR A 6 15.07 0.98 16.71
N ARG A 7 16.18 1.70 16.55
CA ARG A 7 16.45 2.89 17.40
C ARG A 7 15.55 4.07 17.06
N ASN A 8 15.15 4.18 15.79
CA ASN A 8 14.35 5.28 15.27
C ASN A 8 13.52 4.83 14.05
N SER A 9 12.64 5.71 13.58
CA SER A 9 11.74 5.46 12.45
C SER A 9 12.47 5.24 11.13
N GLU A 10 13.63 5.88 10.92
CA GLU A 10 14.40 5.75 9.69
C GLU A 10 15.02 4.35 9.56
N GLU A 11 15.64 3.86 10.64
CA GLU A 11 16.18 2.50 10.71
C GLU A 11 15.06 1.46 10.52
N LEU A 12 13.93 1.65 11.20
CA LEU A 12 12.74 0.81 11.04
C LEU A 12 12.25 0.82 9.59
N GLY A 13 12.11 2.01 8.99
CA GLY A 13 11.59 2.19 7.65
C GLY A 13 12.45 1.52 6.58
N LYS A 14 13.78 1.63 6.69
CA LYS A 14 14.73 0.95 5.80
C LYS A 14 14.59 -0.57 5.89
N GLU A 15 14.49 -1.11 7.10
CA GLU A 15 14.41 -2.56 7.29
C GLU A 15 13.04 -3.14 6.93
N ALA A 16 11.97 -2.40 7.18
CA ALA A 16 10.62 -2.72 6.73
C ALA A 16 10.52 -2.68 5.20
N ALA A 17 11.13 -1.69 4.55
CA ALA A 17 11.20 -1.59 3.08
C ALA A 17 11.93 -2.77 2.45
N LYS A 18 13.14 -3.11 2.93
CA LYS A 18 13.89 -4.29 2.45
C LYS A 18 13.12 -5.60 2.61
N TYR A 19 12.48 -5.79 3.76
CA TYR A 19 11.64 -6.96 4.00
C TYR A 19 10.44 -6.99 3.05
N SER A 20 9.80 -5.84 2.85
CA SER A 20 8.68 -5.70 1.93
C SER A 20 9.08 -6.06 0.50
N ALA A 21 10.19 -5.52 0.01
CA ALA A 21 10.72 -5.83 -1.32
C ALA A 21 11.04 -7.32 -1.47
N THR A 22 11.59 -7.96 -0.43
CA THR A 22 11.85 -9.41 -0.42
C THR A 22 10.55 -10.21 -0.60
N VAL A 23 9.49 -9.86 0.13
CA VAL A 23 8.19 -10.55 0.03
C VAL A 23 7.55 -10.32 -1.34
N LEU A 24 7.56 -9.07 -1.83
CA LEU A 24 6.97 -8.71 -3.12
C LEU A 24 7.70 -9.40 -4.28
N ASN A 25 9.03 -9.37 -4.29
CA ASN A 25 9.82 -10.03 -5.34
C ASN A 25 9.63 -11.55 -5.33
N LYS A 26 9.53 -12.16 -4.14
CA LYS A 26 9.22 -13.59 -4.02
C LYS A 26 7.85 -13.90 -4.66
N ALA A 27 6.81 -13.14 -4.33
CA ALA A 27 5.49 -13.32 -4.92
C ALA A 27 5.50 -13.11 -6.44
N ILE A 28 6.23 -12.11 -6.94
CA ILE A 28 6.40 -11.87 -8.38
C ILE A 28 7.07 -13.06 -9.08
N ILE A 29 8.11 -13.64 -8.49
CA ILE A 29 8.80 -14.82 -9.04
C ILE A 29 7.87 -16.03 -9.09
N GLU A 30 7.13 -16.28 -8.00
CA GLU A 30 6.29 -17.48 -7.86
C GLU A 30 4.97 -17.40 -8.64
N LYS A 31 4.37 -16.20 -8.75
CA LYS A 31 3.00 -16.01 -9.24
C LYS A 31 2.91 -15.08 -10.45
N GLY A 32 4.03 -14.47 -10.86
CA GLY A 32 4.07 -13.45 -11.91
C GLY A 32 3.58 -12.06 -11.48
N LYS A 33 3.07 -11.90 -10.25
CA LYS A 33 2.59 -10.64 -9.67
C LYS A 33 2.63 -10.68 -8.15
N ALA A 34 2.56 -9.51 -7.52
CA ALA A 34 2.36 -9.37 -6.08
C ALA A 34 1.17 -8.46 -5.75
N ARG A 35 0.51 -8.73 -4.63
CA ARG A 35 -0.61 -7.94 -4.11
C ARG A 35 -0.23 -7.31 -2.78
N LEU A 36 -0.16 -5.98 -2.77
CA LEU A 36 0.26 -5.15 -1.65
C LEU A 36 -0.95 -4.41 -1.07
N LEU A 37 -1.14 -4.46 0.25
CA LEU A 37 -2.09 -3.60 0.95
C LEU A 37 -1.34 -2.53 1.75
N LEU A 38 -1.77 -1.27 1.62
CA LEU A 38 -1.19 -0.13 2.34
C LEU A 38 -2.26 0.57 3.19
N SER A 39 -1.95 0.80 4.47
CA SER A 39 -2.64 1.78 5.30
C SER A 39 -1.94 3.15 5.22
N THR A 40 -2.52 4.14 5.89
CA THR A 40 -1.88 5.45 6.10
C THR A 40 -1.41 5.61 7.54
N GLY A 41 -0.77 6.75 7.85
CA GLY A 41 -0.28 7.09 9.19
C GLY A 41 1.16 7.59 9.19
N ALA A 42 1.47 8.56 10.05
CA ALA A 42 2.79 9.19 10.10
C ALA A 42 3.94 8.19 10.37
N SER A 43 3.66 7.11 11.11
CA SER A 43 4.61 6.02 11.37
C SER A 43 5.08 5.32 10.09
N GLN A 44 4.34 5.41 8.98
CA GLN A 44 4.72 4.82 7.71
C GLN A 44 5.58 5.71 6.81
N PHE A 45 5.80 6.98 7.16
CA PHE A 45 6.51 7.92 6.27
C PHE A 45 7.90 7.42 5.86
N ASP A 46 8.74 7.05 6.83
CA ASP A 46 10.09 6.56 6.54
C ASP A 46 10.07 5.20 5.82
N THR A 47 9.08 4.36 6.13
CA THR A 47 8.90 3.07 5.45
C THR A 47 8.56 3.27 3.97
N LEU A 48 7.58 4.12 3.64
CA LEU A 48 7.20 4.38 2.24
C LEU A 48 8.32 5.08 1.47
N LYS A 49 9.00 6.05 2.10
CA LYS A 49 10.15 6.77 1.54
C LYS A 49 11.30 5.82 1.19
N ALA A 50 11.53 4.79 2.01
CA ALA A 50 12.52 3.76 1.72
C ALA A 50 12.00 2.77 0.66
N LEU A 51 10.75 2.31 0.78
CA LEU A 51 10.14 1.30 -0.07
C LEU A 51 10.13 1.69 -1.56
N VAL A 52 9.81 2.94 -1.90
CA VAL A 52 9.80 3.38 -3.30
C VAL A 52 11.19 3.36 -3.96
N LYS A 53 12.26 3.20 -3.17
CA LYS A 53 13.65 3.09 -3.65
C LYS A 53 14.13 1.65 -3.78
N GLU A 54 13.36 0.68 -3.28
CA GLU A 54 13.72 -0.73 -3.36
C GLU A 54 13.58 -1.27 -4.78
N ASN A 55 14.40 -2.27 -5.12
CA ASN A 55 14.36 -2.93 -6.42
C ASN A 55 13.19 -3.91 -6.48
N VAL A 56 12.02 -3.42 -6.88
CA VAL A 56 10.79 -4.20 -7.12
C VAL A 56 10.27 -3.86 -8.50
N ASP A 57 9.87 -4.88 -9.26
CA ASP A 57 9.16 -4.67 -10.53
C ASP A 57 7.71 -4.22 -10.25
N TRP A 58 7.54 -2.93 -9.97
CA TRP A 58 6.25 -2.32 -9.63
C TRP A 58 5.17 -2.55 -10.70
N SER A 59 5.56 -2.76 -11.96
CA SER A 59 4.63 -3.04 -13.05
C SER A 59 3.89 -4.37 -12.90
N LYS A 60 4.33 -5.20 -11.94
CA LYS A 60 3.70 -6.47 -11.53
C LYS A 60 3.03 -6.40 -10.16
N VAL A 61 2.95 -5.22 -9.54
CA VAL A 61 2.35 -5.04 -8.21
C VAL A 61 0.94 -4.43 -8.33
N GLU A 62 -0.04 -5.09 -7.73
CA GLU A 62 -1.40 -4.59 -7.51
C GLU A 62 -1.49 -4.03 -6.09
N MET A 63 -1.78 -2.73 -5.95
CA MET A 63 -1.89 -2.07 -4.64
C MET A 63 -3.35 -1.88 -4.23
N PHE A 64 -3.67 -2.21 -2.97
CA PHE A 64 -4.97 -1.99 -2.33
C PHE A 64 -4.82 -1.01 -1.16
N HIS A 65 -5.68 0.00 -1.14
CA HIS A 65 -5.81 0.92 -0.02
C HIS A 65 -6.67 0.32 1.09
N LEU A 66 -6.30 0.53 2.35
CA LEU A 66 -7.03 -0.02 3.50
C LEU A 66 -8.34 0.72 3.79
N ASP A 67 -8.33 2.05 3.85
CA ASP A 67 -9.43 2.84 4.42
C ASP A 67 -9.46 4.29 3.91
N GLU A 68 -10.63 4.93 3.91
CA GLU A 68 -10.79 6.36 3.59
C GLU A 68 -12.04 6.90 4.30
N TYR A 69 -12.08 8.21 4.54
CA TYR A 69 -13.26 8.88 5.07
C TYR A 69 -14.40 8.96 4.03
N VAL A 70 -15.63 8.74 4.49
CA VAL A 70 -16.84 8.97 3.68
C VAL A 70 -17.04 10.48 3.48
N ASN A 71 -17.46 10.87 2.27
CA ASN A 71 -17.71 12.25 1.85
C ASN A 71 -16.49 13.19 1.94
N LEU A 72 -15.28 12.63 1.83
CA LEU A 72 -14.04 13.41 1.81
C LEU A 72 -13.45 13.45 0.40
N PRO A 73 -13.33 14.64 -0.22
CA PRO A 73 -12.71 14.76 -1.55
C PRO A 73 -11.27 14.28 -1.56
N PRO A 74 -10.79 13.60 -2.62
CA PRO A 74 -9.40 13.15 -2.74
C PRO A 74 -8.39 14.29 -2.87
N THR A 75 -8.85 15.53 -3.03
CA THR A 75 -8.02 16.74 -3.00
C THR A 75 -7.85 17.30 -1.59
N HIS A 76 -8.67 16.88 -0.64
CA HIS A 76 -8.63 17.36 0.73
C HIS A 76 -7.31 16.97 1.42
N PRO A 77 -6.67 17.86 2.21
CA PRO A 77 -5.39 17.55 2.89
C PRO A 77 -5.43 16.32 3.80
N ALA A 78 -6.60 16.02 4.36
CA ALA A 78 -6.82 14.84 5.23
C ALA A 78 -7.13 13.54 4.46
N SER A 79 -7.24 13.58 3.12
CA SER A 79 -7.54 12.36 2.34
C SER A 79 -6.37 11.38 2.39
N PHE A 80 -6.68 10.14 2.73
CA PHE A 80 -5.73 9.04 2.72
C PHE A 80 -5.37 8.60 1.29
N CYS A 81 -6.29 8.75 0.34
CA CYS A 81 -5.99 8.59 -1.07
C CYS A 81 -4.95 9.63 -1.52
N ARG A 82 -5.09 10.90 -1.11
CA ARG A 82 -4.09 11.95 -1.39
C ARG A 82 -2.74 11.60 -0.78
N TYR A 83 -2.73 11.20 0.49
CA TYR A 83 -1.53 10.77 1.22
C TYR A 83 -0.72 9.73 0.43
N LEU A 84 -1.38 8.65 -0.01
CA LEU A 84 -0.73 7.55 -0.73
C LEU A 84 -0.36 7.95 -2.16
N LYS A 85 -1.16 8.81 -2.80
CA LYS A 85 -0.86 9.32 -4.12
C LYS A 85 0.45 10.10 -4.13
N GLU A 86 0.63 11.00 -3.16
CA GLU A 86 1.83 11.84 -3.06
C GLU A 86 3.10 11.04 -2.70
N ARG A 87 2.95 10.05 -1.80
CA ARG A 87 4.09 9.38 -1.17
C ARG A 87 4.47 8.05 -1.81
N PHE A 88 3.56 7.42 -2.56
CA PHE A 88 3.77 6.08 -3.11
C PHE A 88 3.36 5.98 -4.57
N THR A 89 2.08 6.12 -4.91
CA THR A 89 1.62 5.74 -6.26
C THR A 89 2.05 6.70 -7.36
N SER A 90 2.46 7.93 -7.03
CA SER A 90 3.09 8.84 -7.99
C SER A 90 4.58 8.54 -8.23
N GLN A 91 5.21 7.79 -7.32
CA GLN A 91 6.65 7.50 -7.33
C GLN A 91 6.98 6.20 -8.06
N VAL A 92 5.99 5.30 -8.22
CA VAL A 92 6.18 3.97 -8.82
C VAL A 92 5.11 3.66 -9.86
N LYS A 93 5.47 2.90 -10.90
CA LYS A 93 4.54 2.47 -11.95
C LYS A 93 3.89 1.13 -11.58
N LEU A 94 2.74 1.19 -10.91
CA LEU A 94 2.00 0.00 -10.48
C LEU A 94 1.27 -0.71 -11.64
N LYS A 95 1.05 -2.02 -11.49
CA LYS A 95 0.17 -2.79 -12.38
C LYS A 95 -1.27 -2.30 -12.29
N ALA A 96 -1.74 -2.11 -11.07
CA ALA A 96 -3.07 -1.62 -10.75
C ALA A 96 -3.07 -0.98 -9.36
N THR A 97 -3.97 -0.01 -9.18
CA THR A 97 -4.20 0.67 -7.91
C THR A 97 -5.67 0.67 -7.58
N TYR A 98 -6.02 0.19 -6.40
CA TYR A 98 -7.38 0.09 -5.89
C TYR A 98 -7.53 0.97 -4.64
N PHE A 99 -7.92 2.22 -4.84
CA PHE A 99 -8.25 3.14 -3.75
C PHE A 99 -9.66 2.88 -3.19
N VAL A 100 -9.80 3.01 -1.87
CA VAL A 100 -11.11 3.17 -1.23
C VAL A 100 -11.70 4.51 -1.66
N LYS A 101 -12.85 4.48 -2.32
CA LYS A 101 -13.56 5.68 -2.78
C LYS A 101 -14.62 6.07 -1.75
N GLY A 102 -14.38 7.16 -1.02
CA GLY A 102 -15.28 7.68 0.00
C GLY A 102 -16.44 8.53 -0.54
N GLU A 103 -16.51 8.77 -1.85
CA GLU A 103 -17.53 9.61 -2.48
C GLU A 103 -18.32 8.83 -3.54
N GLY A 104 -19.51 9.33 -3.91
CA GLY A 104 -20.38 8.73 -4.91
C GLY A 104 -21.21 7.55 -4.38
N ASP A 105 -21.45 6.55 -5.23
CA ASP A 105 -22.21 5.35 -4.87
C ASP A 105 -21.32 4.40 -4.04
N LEU A 106 -21.43 4.51 -2.71
CA LEU A 106 -20.63 3.74 -1.76
C LEU A 106 -20.87 2.24 -1.88
N ASP A 107 -22.12 1.81 -2.04
CA ASP A 107 -22.46 0.38 -2.14
C ASP A 107 -21.81 -0.24 -3.37
N LYS A 108 -21.87 0.47 -4.51
CA LYS A 108 -21.16 0.06 -5.73
C LYS A 108 -19.66 0.02 -5.51
N HIS A 109 -19.06 1.05 -4.92
CA HIS A 109 -17.60 1.11 -4.69
C HIS A 109 -17.10 0.02 -3.74
N ILE A 110 -17.82 -0.25 -2.65
CA ILE A 110 -17.52 -1.32 -1.71
C ILE A 110 -17.61 -2.68 -2.43
N LYS A 111 -18.65 -2.90 -3.23
CA LYS A 111 -18.81 -4.14 -4.01
C LYS A 111 -17.67 -4.33 -5.02
N GLU A 112 -17.31 -3.29 -5.77
CA GLU A 112 -16.21 -3.34 -6.73
C GLU A 112 -14.87 -3.64 -6.05
N LEU A 113 -14.52 -2.91 -5.00
CA LEU A 113 -13.27 -3.13 -4.24
C LEU A 113 -13.24 -4.52 -3.61
N SER A 114 -14.35 -4.95 -2.99
CA SER A 114 -14.50 -6.27 -2.39
C SER A 114 -14.30 -7.39 -3.42
N ASN A 115 -14.84 -7.23 -4.62
CA ASN A 115 -14.64 -8.19 -5.70
C ASN A 115 -13.18 -8.25 -6.14
N GLN A 116 -12.49 -7.11 -6.26
CA GLN A 116 -11.08 -7.09 -6.65
C GLN A 116 -10.17 -7.72 -5.58
N ILE A 117 -10.36 -7.35 -4.31
CA ILE A 117 -9.50 -7.83 -3.22
C ILE A 117 -9.71 -9.33 -2.94
N ARG A 118 -10.92 -9.87 -3.15
CA ARG A 118 -11.23 -11.29 -2.94
C ARG A 118 -10.77 -12.23 -4.07
N LYS A 119 -10.32 -11.70 -5.22
CA LYS A 119 -9.85 -12.54 -6.33
C LYS A 119 -8.73 -13.48 -5.91
N GLU A 120 -7.78 -12.99 -5.11
CA GLU A 120 -6.63 -13.75 -4.61
C GLU A 120 -6.12 -13.14 -3.28
N PRO A 121 -5.37 -13.89 -2.46
CA PRO A 121 -4.82 -13.38 -1.20
C PRO A 121 -3.88 -12.18 -1.37
N ILE A 122 -3.81 -11.32 -0.33
CA ILE A 122 -2.78 -10.28 -0.23
C ILE A 122 -1.45 -10.93 0.19
N ASP A 123 -0.37 -10.61 -0.51
CA ASP A 123 0.97 -11.15 -0.22
C ASP A 123 1.66 -10.38 0.92
N LEU A 124 1.43 -9.06 0.97
CA LEU A 124 2.00 -8.19 1.99
C LEU A 124 1.01 -7.09 2.37
N ALA A 125 0.83 -6.87 3.67
CA ALA A 125 0.10 -5.73 4.21
C ALA A 125 1.02 -4.90 5.11
N LEU A 126 1.12 -3.60 4.84
CA LEU A 126 1.78 -2.63 5.72
C LEU A 126 0.70 -1.87 6.48
N VAL A 127 0.52 -2.23 7.74
CA VAL A 127 -0.53 -1.70 8.63
C VAL A 127 0.08 -0.97 9.82
N GLY A 128 -0.51 0.17 10.16
CA GLY A 128 -0.19 0.90 11.39
C GLY A 128 -0.79 0.22 12.62
N ILE A 129 -0.20 0.51 13.79
CA ILE A 129 -0.73 0.24 15.13
C ILE A 129 -0.82 1.58 15.85
#